data_AF-A0A930MM06-F1
#
_entry.id   AF-A0A930MM06-F1
#
_cell.length_a   1.000
_cell.length_b   1.000
_cell.length_c   1.000
_cell.angle_alpha   90.00
_cell.angle_beta   90.00
_cell.angle_gamma   90.00
#
_symmetry.space_group_name_H-M   'P 1'
#
loop_
_entity.id
_entity.type
_entity.pdbx_description
1 polymer ?
#
loop_
_entity_poly.entity_id
_entity_poly.type
_entity_poly.pdbx_seq_one_letter_code
_entity_poly.pdbx_strand_id
1 'polypeptide(L)'
;VLAKADTLAAWVSDIKEYALQRAIQGKQWTDWKLVEGRSNRKYTDEAAVAKTVKEAGHEPYEQKLLGITAMTSLLGKNKFEELLGGFIVKPQGKPTLAPMSDKRPVMNTAAEDFKES
;
A
#
# COMPACT_ATOMS: atom_id res chain seq x y z
N VAL A 1 24.19 -5.31 6.34
CA VAL A 1 23.59 -4.94 5.03
C VAL A 1 22.28 -4.18 5.21
N LEU A 2 21.32 -4.70 5.99
CA LEU A 2 20.03 -4.01 6.28
C LEU A 2 20.18 -2.56 6.79
N ALA A 3 21.06 -2.33 7.75
CA ALA A 3 21.32 -0.97 8.28
C ALA A 3 21.87 0.03 7.25
N LYS A 4 22.36 -0.43 6.09
CA LYS A 4 22.88 0.42 5.00
C LYS A 4 21.98 0.41 3.77
N ALA A 5 20.91 -0.39 3.77
CA ALA A 5 20.03 -0.58 2.62
C ALA A 5 19.30 0.71 2.28
N ASP A 6 18.77 1.40 3.29
CA ASP A 6 18.07 2.66 3.11
C ASP A 6 19.01 3.76 2.58
N THR A 7 20.26 3.79 3.06
CA THR A 7 21.28 4.73 2.58
C THR A 7 21.63 4.48 1.11
N LEU A 8 21.75 3.21 0.69
CA LEU A 8 22.01 2.88 -0.72
C LEU A 8 20.82 3.22 -1.61
N ALA A 9 19.59 2.96 -1.15
CA ALA A 9 18.37 3.32 -1.87
C ALA A 9 18.25 4.84 -2.06
N ALA A 10 18.62 5.62 -1.04
CA ALA A 10 18.70 7.08 -1.13
C ALA A 10 19.74 7.50 -2.18
N TRP A 11 20.96 6.98 -2.10
CA TRP A 11 22.03 7.32 -3.05
C TRP A 11 21.67 6.99 -4.52
N VAL A 12 21.04 5.84 -4.77
CA VAL A 12 20.55 5.50 -6.12
C VAL A 12 19.48 6.49 -6.59
N SER A 13 18.63 6.96 -5.69
CA SER A 13 17.60 7.96 -6.00
C SER A 13 18.24 9.29 -6.38
N ASP A 14 19.27 9.73 -5.64
CA ASP A 14 20.02 10.95 -5.92
C ASP A 14 20.70 10.91 -7.31
N ILE A 15 21.27 9.76 -7.70
CA ILE A 15 21.86 9.60 -9.03
C ILE A 15 20.82 9.73 -10.13
N LYS A 16 19.65 9.09 -9.95
CA LYS A 16 18.56 9.16 -10.94
C LYS A 16 18.09 10.60 -11.12
N GLU A 17 17.94 11.32 -10.02
CA GLU A 17 17.53 12.72 -10.03
C GLU A 17 18.59 13.60 -10.71
N TYR A 18 19.88 13.42 -10.37
CA TYR A 18 20.97 14.11 -11.05
C TYR A 18 20.98 13.83 -12.56
N ALA A 19 20.83 12.57 -12.97
CA ALA A 19 20.82 12.18 -14.37
C ALA A 19 19.65 12.81 -15.13
N LEU A 20 18.47 12.86 -14.51
CA LEU A 20 17.29 13.53 -15.03
C LEU A 20 17.51 15.05 -15.18
N GLN A 21 18.02 15.72 -14.15
CA GLN A 21 18.30 17.16 -14.18
C GLN A 21 19.28 17.52 -15.29
N ARG A 22 20.34 16.73 -15.47
CA ARG A 22 21.27 16.91 -16.58
C ARG A 22 20.63 16.64 -17.93
N ALA A 23 19.75 15.64 -18.03
CA ALA A 23 19.03 15.36 -19.26
C ALA A 23 18.09 16.51 -19.66
N ILE A 24 17.41 17.14 -18.69
CA ILE A 24 16.59 18.34 -18.90
C ILE A 24 17.44 19.51 -19.41
N GLN A 25 18.68 19.63 -18.94
CA GLN A 25 19.65 20.63 -19.43
C GLN A 25 20.26 20.28 -20.81
N GLY A 26 19.78 19.23 -21.47
CA GLY A 26 20.21 18.83 -22.81
C GLY A 26 21.30 17.76 -22.86
N LYS A 27 21.76 17.23 -21.71
CA LYS A 27 22.72 16.11 -21.70
C LYS A 27 22.06 14.82 -22.19
N GLN A 28 22.66 14.16 -23.17
CA GLN A 28 22.23 12.84 -23.61
C GLN A 28 23.03 11.75 -22.88
N TRP A 29 22.36 10.65 -22.55
CA TRP A 29 22.96 9.48 -21.91
C TRP A 29 22.87 8.31 -22.90
N THR A 30 23.97 7.58 -23.11
CA THR A 30 24.01 6.44 -24.04
C THR A 30 22.94 5.43 -23.68
N ASP A 31 22.15 4.98 -24.66
CA ASP A 31 21.02 4.04 -24.49
C ASP A 31 19.81 4.56 -23.70
N TRP A 32 19.78 5.85 -23.33
CA TRP A 32 18.65 6.46 -22.62
C TRP A 32 18.11 7.69 -23.38
N LYS A 33 16.80 7.90 -23.29
CA LYS A 33 16.13 9.09 -23.83
C LYS A 33 15.33 9.81 -22.76
N LEU A 34 15.31 11.14 -22.83
CA LEU A 34 14.38 11.96 -22.07
C LEU A 34 13.01 11.88 -22.76
N VAL A 35 11.99 11.52 -22.00
CA VAL A 35 10.60 11.45 -22.46
C VAL A 35 9.70 12.14 -21.46
N GLU A 36 8.55 12.62 -21.93
CA GLU A 36 7.51 13.09 -21.03
C GLU A 36 7.06 11.94 -20.13
N GLY A 37 6.94 12.23 -18.83
CA GLY A 37 6.38 11.29 -17.87
C GLY A 37 4.96 10.91 -18.28
N ARG A 38 4.52 9.71 -17.90
CA ARG A 38 3.16 9.28 -18.16
C ARG A 38 2.17 10.22 -17.47
N SER A 39 1.40 10.98 -18.27
CA SER A 39 0.27 11.73 -17.74
C SER A 39 -0.89 10.76 -17.45
N ASN A 40 -1.52 10.91 -16.28
CA ASN A 40 -2.72 10.18 -15.94
C ASN A 40 -3.94 11.03 -16.29
N ARG A 41 -4.91 10.42 -17.00
CA ARG A 41 -6.21 11.05 -17.24
C ARG A 41 -6.89 11.28 -15.89
N LYS A 42 -7.43 12.48 -15.71
CA LYS A 42 -8.22 12.87 -14.56
C LYS A 42 -9.52 13.50 -15.05
N TYR A 43 -10.60 13.29 -14.31
CA TYR A 43 -11.83 14.03 -14.58
C TYR A 43 -11.60 15.51 -14.26
N THR A 44 -11.97 16.38 -15.19
CA THR A 44 -11.85 17.83 -15.01
C THR A 44 -12.91 18.37 -14.05
N ASP A 45 -14.08 17.73 -14.06
CA ASP A 45 -15.20 18.01 -13.18
C ASP A 45 -15.89 16.67 -12.87
N GLU A 46 -15.64 16.13 -11.67
CA GLU A 46 -16.21 14.87 -11.22
C GLU A 46 -17.73 14.90 -11.12
N ALA A 47 -18.33 16.08 -10.92
CA ALA A 47 -19.78 16.24 -10.81
C ALA A 47 -20.44 16.25 -12.18
N ALA A 48 -19.85 16.95 -13.14
CA ALA A 48 -20.29 16.87 -14.54
C ALA A 48 -20.18 15.43 -15.05
N VAL A 49 -19.12 14.72 -14.68
CA VAL A 49 -18.92 13.31 -15.00
C VAL A 49 -19.99 12.44 -14.35
N ALA A 50 -20.18 12.53 -13.04
CA ALA A 50 -21.19 11.74 -12.33
C ALA A 50 -22.61 12.01 -12.87
N LYS A 51 -22.95 13.27 -13.19
CA LYS A 51 -24.23 13.65 -13.79
C LYS A 51 -24.40 13.04 -15.18
N THR A 52 -23.40 13.21 -16.04
CA THR A 52 -23.42 12.66 -17.40
C THR A 52 -23.57 11.13 -17.36
N VAL A 53 -22.86 10.48 -16.45
CA VAL A 53 -22.90 9.03 -16.25
C VAL A 53 -24.27 8.58 -15.72
N LYS A 54 -24.87 9.32 -14.77
CA LYS A 54 -26.23 9.05 -14.27
C LYS A 54 -27.32 9.31 -15.31
N GLU A 55 -27.20 10.37 -16.10
CA GLU A 55 -28.12 10.67 -17.21
C GLU A 55 -28.02 9.61 -18.32
N ALA A 56 -26.83 9.03 -18.49
CA ALA A 56 -26.62 7.85 -19.32
C ALA A 56 -27.12 6.53 -18.67
N GLY A 57 -27.74 6.59 -17.47
CA GLY A 57 -28.33 5.44 -16.80
C GLY A 57 -27.33 4.56 -16.04
N HIS A 58 -26.13 5.07 -15.74
CA HIS A 58 -25.07 4.33 -15.04
C HIS A 58 -24.79 4.90 -13.64
N GLU A 59 -24.37 4.05 -12.70
CA GLU A 59 -23.91 4.48 -11.37
C GLU A 59 -22.42 4.87 -11.44
N PRO A 60 -22.06 6.15 -11.25
CA PRO A 60 -20.69 6.64 -11.40
C PRO A 60 -19.77 6.31 -10.21
N TYR A 61 -20.34 5.84 -9.11
CA TYR A 61 -19.60 5.60 -7.88
C TYR A 61 -19.46 4.12 -7.58
N GLU A 62 -18.31 3.74 -7.05
CA GLU A 62 -18.06 2.38 -6.58
C GLU A 62 -18.70 2.18 -5.19
N GLN A 63 -19.55 1.16 -5.05
CA GLN A 63 -20.09 0.75 -3.75
C GLN A 63 -19.03 -0.03 -2.97
N LYS A 64 -18.71 0.42 -1.75
CA LYS A 64 -17.68 -0.20 -0.91
C LYS A 64 -18.27 -0.95 0.28
N LEU A 65 -17.75 -2.15 0.52
CA LEU A 65 -18.12 -3.01 1.65
C LEU A 65 -17.73 -2.37 2.99
N LEU A 66 -18.60 -2.54 4.00
CA LEU A 66 -18.33 -2.06 5.35
C LEU A 66 -17.16 -2.84 5.98
N GLY A 67 -16.35 -2.13 6.76
CA GLY A 67 -15.29 -2.73 7.56
C GLY A 67 -15.87 -3.62 8.67
N ILE A 68 -15.05 -4.56 9.16
CA ILE A 68 -15.42 -5.59 10.15
C ILE A 68 -16.22 -5.03 11.32
N THR A 69 -15.70 -4.02 12.01
CA THR A 69 -16.36 -3.41 13.17
C THR A 69 -17.74 -2.83 12.83
N ALA A 70 -17.86 -2.14 11.70
CA ALA A 70 -19.13 -1.56 11.26
C ALA A 70 -20.15 -2.64 10.93
N MET A 71 -19.68 -3.73 10.32
CA MET A 71 -20.51 -4.87 10.01
C MET A 71 -20.90 -5.67 11.28
N THR A 72 -20.03 -5.71 12.29
CA THR A 72 -20.33 -6.30 13.62
C THR A 72 -21.40 -5.52 14.35
N SER A 73 -21.31 -4.19 14.36
CA SER A 73 -22.33 -3.35 14.98
C SER A 73 -23.68 -3.46 14.26
N LEU A 74 -23.68 -3.58 12.93
CA LEU A 74 -24.91 -3.70 12.13
C LEU A 74 -25.65 -5.00 12.40
N LEU A 75 -24.94 -6.12 12.38
CA LEU A 75 -25.55 -7.44 12.58
C LEU A 75 -25.72 -7.79 14.07
N GLY A 76 -24.99 -7.11 14.95
CA GLY A 76 -24.82 -7.49 16.34
C GLY A 76 -23.82 -8.63 16.47
N LYS A 77 -23.09 -8.70 17.60
CA LYS A 77 -21.97 -9.63 17.78
C LYS A 77 -22.32 -11.08 17.46
N ASN A 78 -23.47 -11.57 17.93
CA ASN A 78 -23.87 -12.96 17.74
C ASN A 78 -24.16 -13.29 16.27
N LYS A 79 -24.98 -12.49 15.57
CA LYS A 79 -25.25 -12.73 14.14
C LYS A 79 -24.05 -12.38 13.27
N PHE A 80 -23.21 -11.45 13.70
CA PHE A 80 -21.96 -11.16 13.02
C PHE A 80 -21.00 -12.34 13.10
N GLU A 81 -20.82 -12.95 14.27
CA GLU A 81 -19.97 -14.14 14.42
C GLU A 81 -20.60 -15.36 13.70
N GLU A 82 -21.92 -15.52 13.75
CA GLU A 82 -22.64 -16.57 13.04
C GLU A 82 -22.54 -16.43 11.50
N LEU A 83 -22.79 -15.22 10.98
CA LEU A 83 -22.86 -14.98 9.53
C LEU A 83 -21.49 -14.65 8.93
N LEU A 84 -20.66 -13.90 9.66
CA LEU A 84 -19.39 -13.34 9.18
C LEU A 84 -18.16 -13.87 9.91
N GLY A 85 -18.30 -14.62 11.01
CA GLY A 85 -17.17 -15.16 11.79
C GLY A 85 -16.29 -16.12 10.99
N GLY A 86 -16.89 -16.96 10.15
CA GLY A 86 -16.16 -17.81 9.19
C GLY A 86 -15.43 -17.02 8.09
N PHE A 87 -15.76 -15.73 7.90
CA PHE A 87 -15.18 -14.84 6.89
C PHE A 87 -14.16 -13.84 7.46
N ILE A 88 -13.77 -13.99 8.73
CA ILE A 88 -12.82 -13.12 9.40
C ILE A 88 -11.60 -13.93 9.78
N VAL A 89 -10.45 -13.54 9.22
CA VAL A 89 -9.15 -14.06 9.64
C VAL A 89 -8.42 -12.94 10.37
N LYS A 90 -7.81 -13.27 11.51
CA LYS A 90 -6.85 -12.38 12.17
C LYS A 90 -5.44 -12.73 11.68
N PRO A 91 -4.90 -12.05 10.66
CA PRO A 91 -3.56 -12.33 10.23
C PRO A 91 -2.57 -11.99 11.35
N GLN A 92 -1.55 -12.83 11.52
CA GLN A 92 -0.41 -12.49 12.37
C GLN A 92 0.23 -11.21 11.82
N GLY A 93 0.50 -10.25 12.70
CA GLY A 93 1.12 -8.99 12.31
C GLY A 93 2.48 -9.22 11.65
N LYS A 94 2.85 -8.39 10.68
CA LYS A 94 4.15 -8.49 10.00
C LYS A 94 5.28 -8.36 11.05
N PRO A 95 6.19 -9.35 11.16
CA PRO A 95 7.36 -9.23 12.03
C PRO A 95 8.15 -7.99 11.65
N THR A 96 8.44 -7.14 12.62
CA THR A 96 9.14 -5.88 12.41
C THR A 96 10.25 -5.77 13.45
N LEU A 97 11.45 -5.37 13.01
CA LEU A 97 12.57 -5.13 13.91
C LEU A 97 12.22 -3.92 14.79
N ALA A 98 12.15 -4.16 16.10
CA ALA A 98 11.92 -3.12 17.09
C ALA A 98 13.19 -2.91 17.93
N PRO A 99 13.45 -1.68 18.43
CA PRO A 99 14.54 -1.43 19.37
C PRO A 99 14.34 -2.22 20.68
N MET A 100 15.43 -2.51 21.40
CA MET A 100 15.41 -3.28 22.66
C MET A 100 14.60 -2.63 23.79
N SER A 101 14.27 -1.35 23.67
CA SER A 101 13.39 -0.63 24.61
C SER A 101 11.89 -0.89 24.37
N ASP A 102 11.52 -1.55 23.27
CA ASP A 102 10.14 -1.92 22.98
C ASP A 102 9.68 -3.03 23.94
N LYS A 103 8.52 -2.84 24.56
CA LYS A 103 7.98 -3.76 25.58
C LYS A 103 7.32 -5.00 24.97
N ARG A 104 7.11 -5.04 23.65
CA ARG A 104 6.53 -6.20 22.98
C ARG A 104 7.51 -7.38 23.10
N PRO A 105 7.01 -8.58 23.44
CA PRO A 105 7.87 -9.75 23.56
C PRO A 105 8.53 -10.02 22.21
N VAL A 106 9.79 -10.45 22.27
CA VAL A 106 10.48 -10.96 21.08
C VAL A 106 9.65 -12.10 20.52
N MET A 107 9.37 -12.06 19.22
CA MET A 107 8.63 -13.13 18.57
C MET A 107 9.48 -14.40 18.64
N ASN A 108 9.02 -15.44 19.34
CA ASN A 108 9.66 -16.75 19.33
C ASN A 108 9.60 -17.29 17.90
N THR A 109 10.71 -17.20 17.19
CA THR A 109 10.83 -17.78 15.85
C THR A 109 10.92 -19.30 15.97
N ALA A 110 10.39 -20.04 14.99
CA ALA A 110 10.40 -21.50 14.92
C ALA A 110 11.79 -22.18 15.02
N ALA A 111 12.88 -21.42 15.14
CA ALA A 111 14.20 -21.93 15.48
C ALA A 111 14.32 -22.43 16.93
N GLU A 112 13.40 -22.02 17.83
CA GLU A 112 13.38 -22.54 19.21
C GLU A 112 12.66 -23.89 19.33
N ASP A 113 11.68 -24.17 18.46
CA ASP A 113 10.96 -25.48 18.43
C ASP A 113 11.87 -26.65 18.00
N PHE A 114 12.98 -26.40 17.31
CA PHE A 114 13.94 -27.43 16.88
C PHE A 114 15.14 -27.62 17.82
N LYS A 115 15.18 -26.94 18.98
CA LYS A 115 16.25 -27.09 19.99
C LYS A 115 15.85 -27.93 21.21
N GLU A 116 14.60 -28.37 21.31
CA GLU A 116 14.11 -29.23 22.40
C GLU A 116 13.66 -30.64 21.96
N SER A 117 14.15 -31.14 20.82
CA SER A 117 14.14 -32.59 20.50
C SER A 117 15.51 -33.22 20.64
#